data_AF-A0A4Y8AMW6-F1
#
_entry.id   AF-A0A4Y8AMW6-F1
#
_cell.length_a   1.000
_cell.length_b   1.000
_cell.length_c   1.000
_cell.angle_alpha   90.00
_cell.angle_beta   90.00
_cell.angle_gamma   90.00
#
_symmetry.space_group_name_H-M   'P 1'
#
loop_
_entity.id
_entity.type
_entity.pdbx_description
1 polymer ?
#
loop_
_entity_poly.entity_id
_entity_poly.type
_entity_poly.pdbx_seq_one_letter_code
_entity_poly.pdbx_strand_id
1 'polypeptide(L)'
;MNNVTPWVSCFKPVSIRDCFGRVQMVGCGTCPACQELKRNSLSNRLALEEHRSKYCSFVTLTYDETHLPIVDVSRLFSASDGEVVNLMQNYDFNEDFSTPTVVNTEELRNSVISYNKHRAFYKANFSVNINVTYENNQVAVLVNRHLQLFIKRFRKYVSKNYNEKIRYYAIGEYGTQSLRPHWHILFFYSSSQLARDFENVQQFGTVSRPIQTPLFLRSLWKFGYIDSKQTDGKAYFYVSSYVNKPADFPYVLELLAPQRSFHSNYLGEIFSKEDIKISFRERDFTHIGQANVISWSGEQYTYSVRRSLVGRLLPRYSFSACEDDRIVFRKLTLFADSFVKSRYERLGSVLNLATHIFNAWYFNKDNEYASLASLCAPQCLACLHSDLNLLSPLCSVLYASKRFVSTADSLGFGLCDYFDIYKSYYRWLDYSRLTDNLSLCELDSHFASAYYDSIIDFDTFSATSIDFINWSISVKNKFLSRIKHRQIADRYKFNI
;
A
#
# COMPACT_ATOMS: atom_id res chain seq x y z
N MET A 1 9.26 -27.90 16.43
CA MET A 1 8.16 -27.24 17.15
C MET A 1 7.25 -26.64 16.10
N ASN A 2 6.05 -27.20 15.95
CA ASN A 2 5.08 -26.71 14.97
C ASN A 2 4.86 -25.21 15.23
N ASN A 3 4.95 -24.39 14.17
CA ASN A 3 4.70 -22.95 14.27
C ASN A 3 3.22 -22.74 14.60
N VAL A 4 2.87 -22.79 15.88
CA VAL A 4 1.53 -22.45 16.36
C VAL A 4 1.27 -21.01 15.98
N THR A 5 0.27 -20.81 15.13
CA THR A 5 -0.17 -19.47 14.73
C THR A 5 -1.29 -19.05 15.66
N PRO A 6 -1.17 -17.92 16.36
CA PRO A 6 -2.20 -17.47 17.27
C PRO A 6 -3.48 -17.13 16.50
N TRP A 7 -4.64 -17.35 17.13
CA TRP A 7 -5.97 -16.97 16.63
C TRP A 7 -5.98 -15.58 16.00
N VAL A 8 -5.38 -14.59 16.67
CA VAL A 8 -5.09 -13.28 16.08
C VAL A 8 -3.58 -13.05 16.03
N SER A 9 -3.03 -12.99 14.81
CA SER A 9 -1.63 -12.67 14.55
C SER A 9 -1.32 -11.17 14.72
N CYS A 10 -1.60 -10.62 15.91
CA CYS A 10 -1.37 -9.24 16.28
C CYS A 10 -1.00 -9.11 17.76
N PHE A 11 -0.12 -8.16 18.11
CA PHE A 11 0.26 -7.92 19.52
C PHE A 11 -0.78 -7.13 20.32
N LYS A 12 -1.58 -6.33 19.63
CA LYS A 12 -2.60 -5.46 20.22
C LYS A 12 -3.82 -5.47 19.30
N PRO A 13 -4.60 -6.56 19.27
CA PRO A 13 -5.76 -6.62 18.38
C PRO A 13 -6.82 -5.59 18.80
N VAL A 14 -7.61 -5.14 17.82
CA VAL A 14 -8.69 -4.15 18.00
C VAL A 14 -10.03 -4.85 17.75
N SER A 15 -11.00 -4.59 18.62
CA SER A 15 -12.37 -5.10 18.46
C SER A 15 -13.16 -4.25 17.47
N ILE A 16 -13.83 -4.90 16.53
CA ILE A 16 -14.76 -4.27 15.59
C ILE A 16 -16.09 -5.00 15.68
N ARG A 17 -17.19 -4.25 15.78
CA ARG A 17 -18.54 -4.82 15.76
C ARG A 17 -19.04 -4.89 14.32
N ASP A 18 -19.52 -6.07 13.90
CA ASP A 18 -20.09 -6.27 12.57
C ASP A 18 -21.55 -5.82 12.49
N CYS A 19 -22.16 -5.90 11.31
CA CYS A 19 -23.54 -5.48 11.10
C CYS A 19 -24.59 -6.37 11.79
N PHE A 20 -24.19 -7.51 12.35
CA PHE A 20 -25.03 -8.40 13.15
C PHE A 20 -24.80 -8.20 14.66
N GLY A 21 -24.02 -7.19 15.05
CA GLY A 21 -23.70 -6.92 16.45
C GLY A 21 -22.60 -7.81 17.03
N ARG A 22 -22.02 -8.72 16.24
CA ARG A 22 -20.95 -9.63 16.66
C ARG A 22 -19.62 -8.89 16.71
N VAL A 23 -18.82 -9.13 17.73
CA VAL A 23 -17.49 -8.53 17.87
C VAL A 23 -16.45 -9.42 17.20
N GLN A 24 -15.60 -8.83 16.35
CA GLN A 24 -14.49 -9.49 15.68
C GLN A 24 -13.18 -8.78 16.03
N MET A 25 -12.16 -9.55 16.38
CA MET A 25 -10.82 -9.02 16.64
C MET A 25 -10.03 -8.93 15.33
N VAL A 26 -9.48 -7.75 15.04
CA VAL A 26 -8.61 -7.51 13.88
C VAL A 26 -7.24 -7.00 14.32
N GLY A 27 -6.22 -7.14 13.47
CA GLY A 27 -4.91 -6.60 13.77
C GLY A 27 -4.90 -5.06 13.80
N CYS A 28 -4.21 -4.44 14.76
CA CYS A 28 -4.10 -2.96 14.86
C CYS A 28 -3.43 -2.27 13.67
N GLY A 29 -2.75 -3.02 12.80
CA GLY A 29 -2.07 -2.48 11.64
C GLY A 29 -0.73 -1.78 11.93
N THR A 30 -0.36 -1.54 13.19
CA THR A 30 0.85 -0.78 13.55
C THR A 30 1.90 -1.59 14.29
N CYS A 31 1.53 -2.64 15.01
CA CYS A 31 2.49 -3.47 15.76
C CYS A 31 3.46 -4.24 14.83
N PRO A 32 4.63 -4.69 15.33
CA PRO A 32 5.61 -5.44 14.53
C PRO A 32 5.03 -6.65 13.79
N ALA A 33 4.10 -7.41 14.41
CA ALA A 33 3.41 -8.51 13.74
C ALA A 33 2.59 -8.03 12.52
N CYS A 34 1.82 -6.95 12.66
CA CYS A 34 1.07 -6.38 11.56
C CYS A 34 1.96 -5.80 10.46
N GLN A 35 3.09 -5.18 10.82
CA GLN A 35 4.07 -4.67 9.83
C GLN A 35 4.71 -5.82 9.06
N GLU A 36 5.08 -6.91 9.73
CA GLU A 36 5.65 -8.09 9.08
C GLU A 36 4.63 -8.79 8.16
N LEU A 37 3.35 -8.84 8.55
CA LEU A 37 2.26 -9.30 7.69
C LEU A 37 2.10 -8.43 6.44
N LYS A 38 2.13 -7.10 6.58
CA LYS A 38 2.12 -6.15 5.45
C LYS A 38 3.31 -6.37 4.53
N ARG A 39 4.49 -6.57 5.10
CA ARG A 39 5.74 -6.83 4.38
C ARG A 39 5.67 -8.13 3.58
N ASN A 40 5.25 -9.23 4.21
CA ASN A 40 5.07 -10.53 3.55
C ASN A 40 4.05 -10.43 2.41
N SER A 41 2.92 -9.75 2.63
CA SER A 41 1.92 -9.52 1.59
C SER A 41 2.49 -8.73 0.40
N LEU A 42 3.30 -7.71 0.66
CA LEU A 42 3.98 -6.98 -0.41
C LEU A 42 5.03 -7.84 -1.13
N SER A 43 5.85 -8.58 -0.39
CA SER A 43 6.88 -9.47 -0.93
C SER A 43 6.26 -10.48 -1.91
N ASN A 44 5.13 -11.09 -1.52
CA ASN A 44 4.41 -12.02 -2.39
C ASN A 44 3.91 -11.35 -3.68
N ARG A 45 3.41 -10.12 -3.61
CA ARG A 45 2.95 -9.37 -4.80
C ARG A 45 4.09 -9.08 -5.76
N LEU A 46 5.23 -8.67 -5.21
CA LEU A 46 6.40 -8.35 -6.02
C LEU A 46 6.99 -9.63 -6.64
N ALA A 47 7.04 -10.73 -5.91
CA ALA A 47 7.45 -12.04 -6.44
C ALA A 47 6.53 -12.49 -7.60
N LEU A 48 5.21 -12.37 -7.42
CA LEU A 48 4.23 -12.68 -8.47
C LEU A 48 4.37 -11.78 -9.70
N GLU A 49 4.63 -10.48 -9.50
CA GLU A 49 4.83 -9.55 -10.62
C GLU A 49 6.15 -9.82 -11.36
N GLU A 50 7.22 -10.15 -10.63
CA GLU A 50 8.51 -10.51 -11.20
C GLU A 50 8.41 -11.82 -11.99
N HIS A 51 7.69 -12.82 -11.49
CA HIS A 51 7.42 -14.06 -12.23
C HIS A 51 6.62 -13.82 -13.53
N ARG A 52 5.64 -12.93 -13.50
CA ARG A 52 4.83 -12.59 -14.69
C ARG A 52 5.66 -11.86 -15.77
N SER A 53 6.65 -11.09 -15.34
CA SER A 53 7.40 -10.19 -16.23
C SER A 53 8.65 -10.88 -16.75
N LYS A 54 9.01 -10.68 -18.02
CA LYS A 54 10.24 -11.30 -18.55
C LYS A 54 11.51 -10.65 -17.99
N TYR A 55 11.43 -9.37 -17.66
CA TYR A 55 12.54 -8.58 -17.15
C TYR A 55 12.09 -7.71 -15.99
N CYS A 56 13.00 -7.53 -15.05
CA CYS A 56 12.84 -6.61 -13.94
C CYS A 56 14.13 -5.79 -13.77
N SER A 57 13.97 -4.47 -13.64
CA SER A 57 15.08 -3.55 -13.42
C SER A 57 14.87 -2.80 -12.11
N PHE A 58 15.88 -2.88 -11.26
CA PHE A 58 15.96 -2.14 -10.01
C PHE A 58 16.68 -0.81 -10.25
N VAL A 59 15.97 0.29 -10.06
CA VAL A 59 16.45 1.66 -10.27
C VAL A 59 16.42 2.41 -8.95
N THR A 60 17.54 3.05 -8.62
CA THR A 60 17.66 3.97 -7.48
C THR A 60 17.85 5.39 -8.00
N LEU A 61 16.95 6.30 -7.63
CA LEU A 61 17.05 7.73 -7.92
C LEU A 61 17.53 8.45 -6.66
N THR A 62 18.69 9.08 -6.73
CA THR A 62 19.27 9.85 -5.64
C THR A 62 19.38 11.30 -6.06
N TYR A 63 18.91 12.22 -5.22
CA TYR A 63 19.11 13.64 -5.48
C TYR A 63 20.60 13.99 -5.48
N ASP A 64 21.04 14.93 -6.30
CA ASP A 64 22.35 15.55 -6.15
C ASP A 64 22.29 16.68 -5.10
N GLU A 65 23.39 17.41 -4.93
CA GLU A 65 23.48 18.47 -3.92
C GLU A 65 22.73 19.73 -4.32
N THR A 66 22.69 20.03 -5.62
CA THR A 66 22.04 21.23 -6.16
C THR A 66 20.52 21.09 -6.22
N HIS A 67 20.01 19.86 -6.30
CA HIS A 67 18.58 19.58 -6.44
C HIS A 67 17.99 18.89 -5.21
N LEU A 68 18.65 18.95 -4.04
CA LEU A 68 18.08 18.37 -2.82
C LEU A 68 16.86 19.18 -2.37
N PRO A 69 15.67 18.58 -2.26
CA PRO A 69 14.50 19.29 -1.76
C PRO A 69 14.61 19.55 -0.26
N ILE A 70 14.57 20.83 0.13
CA ILE A 70 14.80 21.31 1.49
C ILE A 70 13.56 22.03 2.02
N VAL A 71 13.21 21.74 3.26
CA VAL A 71 12.26 22.51 4.08
C VAL A 71 13.06 23.34 5.07
N ASP A 72 12.80 24.65 5.11
CA ASP A 72 13.30 25.53 6.15
C ASP A 72 12.41 25.43 7.40
N VAL A 73 13.03 25.05 8.50
CA VAL A 73 12.42 24.86 9.82
C VAL A 73 12.80 25.94 10.83
N SER A 74 13.43 27.03 10.39
CA SER A 74 13.79 28.19 11.21
C SER A 74 12.61 28.74 12.02
N ARG A 75 11.41 28.72 11.44
CA ARG A 75 10.16 29.15 12.09
C ARG A 75 9.83 28.35 13.36
N LEU A 76 10.23 27.08 13.45
CA LEU A 76 9.98 26.27 14.66
C LEU A 76 10.74 26.80 15.88
N PHE A 77 11.92 27.40 15.68
CA PHE A 77 12.75 27.93 16.77
C PHE A 77 12.39 29.37 17.15
N SER A 78 11.55 30.05 16.36
CA SER A 78 11.07 31.42 16.61
C SER A 78 9.61 31.47 17.06
N ALA A 79 8.83 30.43 16.75
CA ALA A 79 7.43 30.30 17.16
C ALA A 79 7.30 29.76 18.59
N SER A 80 6.14 30.01 19.20
CA SER A 80 5.82 29.51 20.55
C SER A 80 5.48 28.01 20.52
N ASP A 81 5.57 27.35 21.68
CA ASP A 81 5.12 25.96 21.81
C ASP A 81 3.59 25.87 21.65
N GLY A 82 3.12 24.86 20.91
CA GLY A 82 1.73 24.67 20.53
C GLY A 82 1.25 25.51 19.33
N GLU A 83 2.08 26.43 18.81
CA GLU A 83 1.71 27.27 17.66
C GLU A 83 1.66 26.48 16.35
N VAL A 84 0.69 26.77 15.50
CA VAL A 84 0.61 26.19 14.15
C VAL A 84 1.51 26.99 13.22
N VAL A 85 2.54 26.34 12.70
CA VAL A 85 3.59 26.96 11.89
C VAL A 85 3.52 26.44 10.45
N ASN A 86 3.53 27.38 9.50
CA ASN A 86 3.71 27.08 8.08
C ASN A 86 5.20 27.11 7.73
N LEU A 87 5.74 25.97 7.33
CA LEU A 87 7.15 25.85 6.98
C LEU A 87 7.39 26.27 5.54
N MET A 88 8.50 26.98 5.31
CA MET A 88 8.90 27.44 3.99
C MET A 88 9.72 26.36 3.28
N GLN A 89 9.55 26.24 1.96
CA GLN A 89 10.39 25.37 1.13
C GLN A 89 11.34 26.26 0.33
N ASN A 90 12.60 25.85 0.23
CA ASN A 90 13.53 26.56 -0.64
C ASN A 90 13.22 26.23 -2.11
N TYR A 91 12.87 27.30 -2.83
CA TYR A 91 12.37 27.32 -4.19
C TYR A 91 13.48 27.05 -5.21
N ASP A 92 13.31 26.01 -6.03
CA ASP A 92 13.85 26.00 -7.40
C ASP A 92 13.00 25.19 -8.41
N PHE A 93 11.81 24.73 -8.01
CA PHE A 93 10.96 23.90 -8.86
C PHE A 93 9.55 24.49 -8.88
N ASN A 94 9.17 25.13 -10.01
CA ASN A 94 7.86 25.72 -10.34
C ASN A 94 6.67 24.73 -10.26
N GLU A 95 6.52 24.02 -9.14
CA GLU A 95 5.45 23.05 -8.91
C GLU A 95 4.89 23.27 -7.51
N ASP A 96 3.64 23.73 -7.43
CA ASP A 96 2.89 23.90 -6.19
C ASP A 96 2.87 22.59 -5.40
N PHE A 97 3.74 22.47 -4.41
CA PHE A 97 3.62 21.49 -3.34
C PHE A 97 3.12 22.21 -2.10
N SER A 98 2.13 21.64 -1.43
CA SER A 98 1.58 22.22 -0.20
C SER A 98 2.70 22.41 0.84
N THR A 99 2.89 23.63 1.31
CA THR A 99 3.76 23.90 2.47
C THR A 99 3.30 23.06 3.65
N PRO A 100 4.16 22.26 4.30
CA PRO A 100 3.74 21.49 5.44
C PRO A 100 3.41 22.44 6.59
N THR A 101 2.17 22.37 7.05
CA THR A 101 1.68 23.02 8.26
C THR A 101 1.85 22.05 9.42
N VAL A 102 2.56 22.45 10.46
CA VAL A 102 2.85 21.61 11.63
C VAL A 102 2.52 22.34 12.92
N VAL A 103 2.21 21.59 13.97
CA VAL A 103 2.15 22.13 15.33
C VAL A 103 3.57 22.13 15.90
N ASN A 104 4.04 23.29 16.34
CA ASN A 104 5.35 23.44 16.96
C ASN A 104 5.33 22.79 18.35
N THR A 105 6.09 21.73 18.53
CA THR A 105 6.22 21.04 19.82
C THR A 105 7.68 20.92 20.21
N GLU A 106 7.95 20.80 21.51
CA GLU A 106 9.30 20.54 22.01
C GLU A 106 9.89 19.26 21.40
N GLU A 107 9.08 18.20 21.27
CA GLU A 107 9.47 16.94 20.63
C GLU A 107 9.93 17.15 19.18
N LEU A 108 9.21 17.97 18.41
CA LEU A 108 9.58 18.29 17.03
C LEU A 108 10.90 19.07 16.97
N ARG A 109 11.08 20.08 17.82
CA ARG A 109 12.33 20.87 17.89
C ARG A 109 13.52 19.98 18.27
N ASN A 110 13.36 19.11 19.27
CA ASN A 110 14.38 18.15 19.68
C ASN A 110 14.71 17.15 18.56
N SER A 111 13.72 16.74 17.78
CA SER A 111 13.93 15.88 16.60
C SER A 111 14.78 16.57 15.52
N VAL A 112 14.56 17.86 15.26
CA VAL A 112 15.39 18.65 14.33
C VAL A 112 16.83 18.72 14.81
N ILE A 113 17.06 18.97 16.11
CA ILE A 113 18.41 19.00 16.69
C ILE A 113 19.11 17.65 16.51
N SER A 114 18.41 16.54 16.78
CA SER A 114 18.94 15.18 16.59
C SER A 114 19.29 14.90 15.12
N TYR A 115 18.40 15.29 14.20
CA TYR A 115 18.64 15.21 12.75
C TYR A 115 19.93 15.95 12.34
N ASN A 116 20.12 17.18 12.82
CA ASN A 116 21.32 17.97 12.50
C ASN A 116 22.60 17.36 13.06
N LYS A 117 22.58 16.87 14.31
CA LYS A 117 23.71 16.17 14.92
C LYS A 117 24.12 14.95 14.08
N HIS A 118 23.13 14.15 13.66
CA HIS A 118 23.37 12.97 12.82
C HIS A 118 24.04 13.34 11.50
N ARG A 119 23.59 14.42 10.85
CA ARG A 119 24.15 14.87 9.58
C ARG A 119 25.54 15.47 9.72
N ALA A 120 25.79 16.24 10.77
CA ALA A 120 27.12 16.76 11.09
C ALA A 120 28.11 15.61 11.29
N PHE A 121 27.71 14.56 12.02
CA PHE A 121 28.49 13.33 12.19
C PHE A 121 28.75 12.64 10.85
N TYR A 122 27.73 12.47 10.01
CA TYR A 122 27.90 11.87 8.68
C TYR A 122 28.90 12.66 7.82
N LYS A 123 28.78 13.98 7.81
CA LYS A 123 29.66 14.88 7.06
C LYS A 123 31.11 14.73 7.51
N ALA A 124 31.36 14.72 8.83
CA ALA A 124 32.71 14.63 9.38
C ALA A 124 33.41 13.29 9.08
N ASN A 125 32.65 12.19 8.99
CA ASN A 125 33.23 10.85 8.93
C ASN A 125 33.13 10.16 7.55
N PHE A 126 32.21 10.57 6.68
CA PHE A 126 31.88 9.81 5.46
C PHE A 126 31.67 10.64 4.19
N SER A 127 31.47 11.96 4.28
CA SER A 127 31.23 12.78 3.08
C SER A 127 32.54 13.12 2.38
N VAL A 128 32.65 12.73 1.10
CA VAL A 128 33.79 13.11 0.23
C VAL A 128 33.68 14.57 -0.22
N ASN A 129 32.48 15.14 -0.19
CA ASN A 129 32.22 16.50 -0.64
C ASN A 129 32.01 17.43 0.56
N ILE A 130 33.04 18.22 0.88
CA ILE A 130 33.07 19.13 2.05
C ILE A 130 32.18 20.37 1.82
N ASN A 131 31.92 20.71 0.55
CA ASN A 131 31.30 21.97 0.13
C ASN A 131 29.77 22.01 0.23
N VAL A 132 29.14 20.92 0.68
CA VAL A 132 27.69 20.89 0.84
C VAL A 132 27.32 21.46 2.21
N THR A 133 26.64 22.59 2.19
CA THR A 133 26.37 23.47 3.34
C THR A 133 24.87 23.62 3.51
N TYR A 134 24.22 22.58 4.03
CA TYR A 134 22.88 22.77 4.58
C TYR A 134 23.01 23.53 5.89
N GLU A 135 22.16 24.52 6.08
CA GLU A 135 22.06 25.19 7.37
C GLU A 135 21.40 24.27 8.39
N ASN A 136 21.64 24.51 9.69
CA ASN A 136 20.99 23.73 10.76
C ASN A 136 19.46 23.86 10.73
N ASN A 137 18.91 24.86 10.06
CA ASN A 137 17.48 25.04 9.90
C ASN A 137 16.92 24.35 8.65
N GLN A 138 17.69 23.53 7.95
CA GLN A 138 17.30 22.93 6.69
C GLN A 138 17.16 21.41 6.79
N VAL A 139 15.95 20.90 6.52
CA VAL A 139 15.64 19.47 6.51
C VAL A 139 15.39 18.99 5.10
N ALA A 140 16.16 18.00 4.65
CA ALA A 140 15.97 17.39 3.34
C ALA A 140 14.82 16.37 3.36
N VAL A 141 13.92 16.43 2.39
CA VAL A 141 12.63 15.69 2.42
C VAL A 141 12.34 14.89 1.15
N LEU A 142 11.49 13.87 1.23
CA LEU A 142 10.98 13.15 0.06
C LEU A 142 9.86 13.95 -0.65
N VAL A 143 10.04 14.22 -1.94
CA VAL A 143 9.01 14.87 -2.78
C VAL A 143 8.33 13.85 -3.70
N ASN A 144 7.10 13.48 -3.36
CA ASN A 144 6.31 12.49 -4.12
C ASN A 144 6.07 12.90 -5.58
N ARG A 145 5.94 14.21 -5.83
CA ARG A 145 5.66 14.78 -7.14
C ARG A 145 6.79 14.51 -8.14
N HIS A 146 8.04 14.60 -7.70
CA HIS A 146 9.21 14.29 -8.53
C HIS A 146 9.19 12.85 -9.03
N LEU A 147 8.87 11.88 -8.15
CA LEU A 147 8.68 10.48 -8.55
C LEU A 147 7.53 10.36 -9.56
N GLN A 148 6.37 10.95 -9.28
CA GLN A 148 5.20 10.84 -10.16
C GLN A 148 5.50 11.32 -11.59
N LEU A 149 6.19 12.46 -11.72
CA LEU A 149 6.56 13.01 -13.02
C LEU A 149 7.62 12.17 -13.72
N PHE A 150 8.62 11.67 -12.98
CA PHE A 150 9.59 10.74 -13.52
C PHE A 150 8.91 9.49 -14.11
N ILE A 151 8.01 8.85 -13.35
CA ILE A 151 7.25 7.68 -13.81
C ILE A 151 6.39 8.01 -15.03
N LYS A 152 5.74 9.18 -15.07
CA LYS A 152 4.95 9.62 -16.24
C LYS A 152 5.83 9.79 -17.48
N ARG A 153 6.98 10.46 -17.35
CA ARG A 153 7.94 10.64 -18.45
C ARG A 153 8.47 9.29 -18.93
N PHE A 154 8.85 8.41 -18.02
CA PHE A 154 9.35 7.08 -18.35
C PHE A 154 8.30 6.21 -19.04
N ARG A 155 7.05 6.18 -18.55
CA ARG A 155 5.96 5.47 -19.22
C ARG A 155 5.69 5.99 -20.63
N LYS A 156 5.72 7.31 -20.84
CA LYS A 156 5.55 7.92 -22.15
C LYS A 156 6.69 7.52 -23.10
N TYR A 157 7.93 7.54 -22.61
CA TYR A 157 9.10 7.08 -23.36
C TYR A 157 8.96 5.61 -23.76
N VAL A 158 8.63 4.73 -22.81
CA VAL A 158 8.52 3.29 -23.08
C VAL A 158 7.39 2.96 -24.06
N SER A 159 6.22 3.59 -23.88
CA SER A 159 5.09 3.40 -24.78
C SER A 159 5.42 3.87 -26.20
N LYS A 160 6.20 4.93 -26.37
CA LYS A 160 6.57 5.46 -27.68
C LYS A 160 7.63 4.60 -28.37
N ASN A 161 8.64 4.13 -27.63
CA ASN A 161 9.83 3.51 -28.20
C ASN A 161 9.75 1.99 -28.30
N TYR A 162 8.96 1.34 -27.44
CA TYR A 162 8.86 -0.13 -27.39
C TYR A 162 7.42 -0.65 -27.51
N ASN A 163 6.44 0.24 -27.69
CA ASN A 163 5.02 -0.09 -27.75
C ASN A 163 4.54 -0.97 -26.58
N GLU A 164 5.09 -0.73 -25.38
CA GLU A 164 4.84 -1.54 -24.19
C GLU A 164 4.28 -0.70 -23.03
N LYS A 165 3.47 -1.34 -22.19
CA LYS A 165 3.06 -0.79 -20.88
C LYS A 165 3.82 -1.48 -19.77
N ILE A 166 4.46 -0.68 -18.93
CA ILE A 166 5.22 -1.16 -17.78
C ILE A 166 4.43 -1.08 -16.49
N ARG A 167 4.77 -1.96 -15.55
CA ARG A 167 4.37 -1.87 -14.15
C ARG A 167 5.58 -1.50 -13.30
N TYR A 168 5.29 -0.99 -12.10
CA TYR A 168 6.33 -0.60 -11.18
C TYR A 168 5.87 -0.70 -9.73
N TYR A 169 6.85 -0.86 -8.84
CA TYR A 169 6.73 -0.57 -7.42
C TYR A 169 7.85 0.40 -7.06
N ALA A 170 7.54 1.47 -6.34
CA ALA A 170 8.49 2.46 -5.87
C ALA A 170 8.33 2.67 -4.37
N ILE A 171 9.43 2.87 -3.66
CA ILE A 171 9.44 3.26 -2.25
C ILE A 171 10.43 4.41 -2.06
N GLY A 172 9.96 5.46 -1.39
CA GLY A 172 10.79 6.58 -0.97
C GLY A 172 11.36 6.28 0.39
N GLU A 173 12.68 6.39 0.52
CA GLU A 173 13.38 6.21 1.78
C GLU A 173 14.48 7.26 1.99
N TYR A 174 15.11 7.19 3.16
CA TYR A 174 16.23 8.04 3.52
C TYR A 174 17.44 7.18 3.79
N GLY A 175 18.60 7.57 3.26
CA GLY A 175 19.83 6.83 3.46
C GLY A 175 20.13 6.70 4.95
N THR A 176 20.39 5.50 5.45
CA THR A 176 20.53 5.27 6.90
C THR A 176 21.69 6.05 7.53
N GLN A 177 22.73 6.35 6.75
CA GLN A 177 23.86 7.16 7.19
C GLN A 177 23.68 8.65 6.85
N SER A 178 23.35 8.96 5.60
CA SER A 178 23.30 10.35 5.12
C SER A 178 22.00 11.08 5.43
N LEU A 179 20.95 10.34 5.80
CA LEU A 179 19.55 10.78 5.81
C LEU A 179 19.13 11.45 4.50
N ARG A 180 19.76 11.07 3.38
CA ARG A 180 19.46 11.63 2.07
C ARG A 180 18.19 10.99 1.50
N PRO A 181 17.17 11.78 1.11
CA PRO A 181 16.01 11.25 0.42
C PRO A 181 16.41 10.59 -0.90
N HIS A 182 15.86 9.43 -1.18
CA HIS A 182 16.03 8.73 -2.44
C HIS A 182 14.87 7.77 -2.72
N TRP A 183 14.75 7.34 -3.98
CA TRP A 183 13.69 6.46 -4.44
C TRP A 183 14.25 5.15 -4.94
N HIS A 184 13.69 4.05 -4.47
CA HIS A 184 13.94 2.71 -4.97
C HIS A 184 12.75 2.25 -5.80
N ILE A 185 13.00 1.83 -7.04
CA ILE A 185 11.97 1.51 -8.01
C ILE A 185 12.29 0.17 -8.65
N LEU A 186 11.31 -0.73 -8.66
CA LEU A 186 11.30 -1.92 -9.50
C LEU A 186 10.44 -1.64 -10.71
N PHE A 187 11.01 -1.79 -11.90
CA PHE A 187 10.29 -1.74 -13.17
C PHE A 187 10.11 -3.14 -13.72
N PHE A 188 8.88 -3.47 -14.07
CA PHE A 188 8.44 -4.76 -14.57
C PHE A 188 7.97 -4.64 -16.02
N TYR A 189 8.60 -5.38 -16.92
CA TYR A 189 8.38 -5.29 -18.37
C TYR A 189 8.79 -6.59 -19.10
N SER A 190 8.49 -6.66 -20.39
CA SER A 190 8.67 -7.84 -21.24
C SER A 190 9.53 -7.59 -22.49
N SER A 191 9.75 -6.33 -22.88
CA SER A 191 10.61 -5.98 -24.02
C SER A 191 12.08 -6.29 -23.75
N SER A 192 12.67 -7.14 -24.60
CA SER A 192 14.10 -7.45 -24.57
C SER A 192 14.97 -6.28 -25.05
N GLN A 193 14.43 -5.40 -25.91
CA GLN A 193 15.13 -4.19 -26.31
C GLN A 193 15.24 -3.21 -25.14
N LEU A 194 14.17 -3.05 -24.35
CA LEU A 194 14.22 -2.20 -23.16
C LEU A 194 15.23 -2.75 -22.14
N ALA A 195 15.31 -4.07 -21.98
CA ALA A 195 16.30 -4.72 -21.12
C ALA A 195 17.74 -4.38 -21.55
N ARG A 196 18.04 -4.49 -22.85
CA ARG A 196 19.35 -4.08 -23.40
C ARG A 196 19.65 -2.60 -23.18
N ASP A 197 18.64 -1.74 -23.33
CA ASP A 197 18.84 -0.30 -23.12
C ASP A 197 19.06 0.05 -21.63
N PHE A 198 18.55 -0.76 -20.70
CA PHE A 198 18.89 -0.68 -19.27
C PHE A 198 20.33 -1.13 -18.97
N GLU A 199 20.88 -2.05 -19.75
CA GLU A 199 22.27 -2.52 -19.63
C GLU A 199 23.26 -1.56 -20.32
N ASN A 200 22.79 -0.73 -21.26
CA ASN A 200 23.56 0.34 -21.88
C ASN A 200 23.79 1.50 -20.89
N VAL A 201 24.78 1.31 -20.02
CA VAL A 201 25.07 2.19 -18.89
C VAL A 201 26.36 2.98 -19.07
N GLN A 202 26.34 4.20 -18.56
CA GLN A 202 27.54 4.96 -18.26
C GLN A 202 27.91 4.74 -16.79
N GLN A 203 29.17 4.40 -16.53
CA GLN A 203 29.67 4.22 -15.18
C GLN A 203 30.10 5.57 -14.56
N PHE A 204 29.64 5.80 -13.34
CA PHE A 204 29.99 6.94 -12.50
C PHE A 204 30.35 6.45 -11.09
N GLY A 205 30.72 7.38 -10.21
CA GLY A 205 31.00 7.08 -8.80
C GLY A 205 32.45 6.67 -8.54
N THR A 206 32.67 6.01 -7.40
CA THR A 206 34.00 5.54 -6.97
C THR A 206 34.15 4.05 -7.23
N VAL A 207 35.40 3.54 -7.20
CA VAL A 207 35.67 2.10 -7.29
C VAL A 207 34.90 1.31 -6.22
N SER A 208 34.77 1.88 -5.01
CA SER A 208 34.05 1.27 -3.90
C SER A 208 32.52 1.40 -3.98
N ARG A 209 32.00 2.33 -4.78
CA ARG A 209 30.55 2.60 -4.96
C ARG A 209 30.29 2.99 -6.41
N PRO A 210 30.35 2.02 -7.34
CA PRO A 210 30.05 2.28 -8.74
C PRO A 210 28.56 2.58 -8.91
N ILE A 211 28.27 3.57 -9.74
CA ILE A 211 26.92 3.97 -10.15
C ILE A 211 26.79 3.62 -11.63
N GLN A 212 25.80 2.79 -11.98
CA GLN A 212 25.54 2.40 -13.35
C GLN A 212 24.29 3.12 -13.84
N THR A 213 24.47 4.16 -14.64
CA THR A 213 23.37 4.99 -15.13
C THR A 213 22.99 4.62 -16.57
N PRO A 214 21.77 4.10 -16.82
CA PRO A 214 21.29 3.89 -18.19
C PRO A 214 21.21 5.21 -18.95
N LEU A 215 21.77 5.24 -20.17
CA LEU A 215 21.93 6.48 -20.93
C LEU A 215 20.60 7.21 -21.16
N PHE A 216 19.54 6.46 -21.50
CA PHE A 216 18.24 7.04 -21.81
C PHE A 216 17.56 7.65 -20.57
N LEU A 217 17.82 7.13 -19.36
CA LEU A 217 17.21 7.62 -18.11
C LEU A 217 17.74 8.99 -17.70
N ARG A 218 18.95 9.39 -18.13
CA ARG A 218 19.55 10.70 -17.83
C ARG A 218 18.67 11.87 -18.29
N SER A 219 17.96 11.69 -19.41
CA SER A 219 17.02 12.71 -19.92
C SER A 219 15.71 12.79 -19.11
N LEU A 220 15.40 11.74 -18.33
CA LEU A 220 14.11 11.56 -17.65
C LEU A 220 14.16 11.97 -16.17
N TRP A 221 15.28 11.75 -15.49
CA TRP A 221 15.54 12.22 -14.13
C TRP A 221 16.57 13.35 -14.14
N LYS A 222 16.15 14.55 -13.76
CA LYS A 222 16.97 15.78 -13.83
C LYS A 222 17.54 16.23 -12.49
N PHE A 223 17.22 15.53 -11.40
CA PHE A 223 17.51 15.99 -10.04
C PHE A 223 18.71 15.30 -9.41
N GLY A 224 19.46 14.49 -10.16
CA GLY A 224 20.67 13.85 -9.66
C GLY A 224 20.98 12.51 -10.30
N TYR A 225 21.49 11.60 -9.47
CA TYR A 225 22.07 10.34 -9.88
C TYR A 225 21.04 9.23 -10.04
N ILE A 226 21.32 8.31 -10.96
CA ILE A 226 20.50 7.15 -11.26
C ILE A 226 21.40 5.92 -11.22
N ASP A 227 21.14 4.99 -10.34
CA ASP A 227 21.77 3.67 -10.35
C ASP A 227 20.75 2.63 -10.83
N SER A 228 21.15 1.74 -11.71
CA SER A 228 20.27 0.71 -12.26
C SER A 228 20.97 -0.64 -12.28
N LYS A 229 20.24 -1.68 -11.86
CA LYS A 229 20.68 -3.07 -11.92
C LYS A 229 19.54 -3.93 -12.45
N GLN A 230 19.85 -4.81 -13.39
CA GLN A 230 18.90 -5.86 -13.77
C GLN A 230 18.85 -6.90 -12.65
N THR A 231 17.67 -7.41 -12.34
CA THR A 231 17.47 -8.30 -11.20
C THR A 231 17.54 -9.76 -11.64
N ASP A 232 17.97 -10.62 -10.73
CA ASP A 232 18.06 -12.08 -10.89
C ASP A 232 16.80 -12.80 -10.37
N GLY A 233 15.67 -12.10 -10.25
CA GLY A 233 14.45 -12.67 -9.67
C GLY A 233 14.36 -12.58 -8.14
N LYS A 234 15.26 -11.84 -7.45
CA LYS A 234 15.26 -11.74 -5.97
C LYS A 234 15.18 -10.31 -5.43
N ALA A 235 15.05 -9.31 -6.28
CA ALA A 235 15.04 -7.91 -5.85
C ALA A 235 13.81 -7.56 -5.00
N TYR A 236 12.72 -8.32 -5.10
CA TYR A 236 11.54 -8.16 -4.25
C TYR A 236 11.83 -8.34 -2.76
N PHE A 237 12.76 -9.23 -2.37
CA PHE A 237 13.15 -9.40 -0.97
C PHE A 237 13.87 -8.16 -0.45
N TYR A 238 14.78 -7.62 -1.25
CA TYR A 238 15.50 -6.40 -0.95
C TYR A 238 14.52 -5.23 -0.78
N VAL A 239 13.62 -5.02 -1.75
CA VAL A 239 12.73 -3.86 -1.76
C VAL A 239 11.61 -3.96 -0.71
N SER A 240 11.13 -5.17 -0.39
CA SER A 240 10.14 -5.35 0.66
C SER A 240 10.70 -5.10 2.07
N SER A 241 12.01 -5.26 2.30
CA SER A 241 12.63 -5.00 3.61
C SER A 241 12.47 -3.55 4.07
N TYR A 242 12.37 -2.60 3.13
CA TYR A 242 12.16 -1.18 3.40
C TYR A 242 10.78 -0.81 3.95
N VAL A 243 9.84 -1.74 3.98
CA VAL A 243 8.57 -1.53 4.70
C VAL A 243 8.81 -1.48 6.22
N ASN A 244 9.83 -2.20 6.71
CA ASN A 244 10.20 -2.18 8.12
C ASN A 244 11.14 -1.01 8.37
N LYS A 245 10.69 -0.05 9.17
CA LYS A 245 11.49 1.09 9.59
C LYS A 245 12.36 0.75 10.81
N PRO A 246 13.58 1.29 10.91
CA PRO A 246 14.31 1.29 12.18
C PRO A 246 13.56 2.13 13.23
N ALA A 247 13.68 1.76 14.50
CA ALA A 247 13.02 2.46 15.60
C ALA A 247 13.50 3.91 15.79
N ASP A 248 14.73 4.20 15.36
CA ASP A 248 15.43 5.46 15.63
C ASP A 248 15.36 6.46 14.45
N PHE A 249 14.32 6.36 13.62
CA PHE A 249 14.15 7.26 12.49
C PHE A 249 13.70 8.66 12.97
N PRO A 250 14.32 9.78 12.53
CA PRO A 250 13.99 11.11 13.05
C PRO A 250 12.52 11.47 12.85
N TYR A 251 11.83 11.76 13.96
CA TYR A 251 10.41 12.14 13.99
C TYR A 251 10.08 13.30 13.03
N VAL A 252 10.96 14.29 12.89
CA VAL A 252 10.80 15.40 11.93
C VAL A 252 10.62 14.91 10.49
N LEU A 253 11.32 13.85 10.08
CA LEU A 253 11.15 13.28 8.73
C LEU A 253 9.85 12.50 8.60
N GLU A 254 9.36 11.88 9.68
CA GLU A 254 8.06 11.20 9.68
C GLU A 254 6.90 12.19 9.54
N LEU A 255 7.03 13.35 10.19
CA LEU A 255 6.04 14.41 10.14
C LEU A 255 6.04 15.14 8.79
N LEU A 256 7.22 15.58 8.33
CA LEU A 256 7.35 16.40 7.12
C LEU A 256 7.18 15.60 5.83
N ALA A 257 7.82 14.44 5.74
CA ALA A 257 7.85 13.64 4.52
C ALA A 257 8.11 12.15 4.84
N PRO A 258 7.08 11.44 5.33
CA PRO A 258 7.23 10.05 5.71
C PRO A 258 7.58 9.19 4.50
N GLN A 259 8.31 8.10 4.77
CA GLN A 259 8.53 7.05 3.78
C GLN A 259 7.19 6.56 3.22
N ARG A 260 7.08 6.54 1.89
CA ARG A 260 5.85 6.16 1.19
C ARG A 260 6.17 5.26 0.02
N SER A 261 5.30 4.29 -0.21
CA SER A 261 5.36 3.43 -1.38
C SER A 261 4.26 3.77 -2.38
N PHE A 262 4.59 3.61 -3.64
CA PHE A 262 3.73 3.80 -4.80
C PHE A 262 3.84 2.58 -5.68
N HIS A 263 2.76 2.17 -6.33
CA HIS A 263 2.83 1.07 -7.28
C HIS A 263 1.80 1.20 -8.38
N SER A 264 2.01 0.44 -9.44
CA SER A 264 1.02 0.31 -10.52
C SER A 264 -0.27 -0.34 -10.02
N ASN A 265 -1.38 -0.01 -10.67
CA ASN A 265 -2.61 -0.77 -10.52
C ASN A 265 -2.35 -2.22 -10.96
N TYR A 266 -3.01 -3.18 -10.30
CA TYR A 266 -2.89 -4.62 -10.60
C TYR A 266 -1.52 -5.24 -10.31
N LEU A 267 -0.69 -4.60 -9.48
CA LEU A 267 0.60 -5.18 -9.08
C LEU A 267 0.41 -6.50 -8.30
N GLY A 268 1.00 -7.58 -8.82
CA GLY A 268 0.91 -8.96 -8.35
C GLY A 268 -0.22 -9.76 -8.98
N GLU A 269 -0.92 -9.20 -9.98
CA GLU A 269 -1.96 -9.93 -10.72
C GLU A 269 -1.31 -10.77 -11.81
N ILE A 270 -1.39 -12.10 -11.68
CA ILE A 270 -0.79 -13.05 -12.63
C ILE A 270 -1.81 -13.60 -13.63
N PHE A 271 -3.07 -13.76 -13.24
CA PHE A 271 -4.09 -14.39 -14.07
C PHE A 271 -4.47 -13.52 -15.26
N SER A 272 -4.56 -14.17 -16.43
CA SER A 272 -5.13 -13.56 -17.62
C SER A 272 -6.66 -13.44 -17.48
N LYS A 273 -7.28 -12.68 -18.38
CA LYS A 273 -8.74 -12.60 -18.43
C LYS A 273 -9.36 -13.97 -18.71
N GLU A 274 -8.69 -14.82 -19.49
CA GLU A 274 -9.23 -16.13 -19.87
C GLU A 274 -9.17 -17.10 -18.69
N ASP A 275 -8.08 -17.10 -17.92
CA ASP A 275 -7.97 -17.90 -16.69
C ASP A 275 -9.10 -17.57 -15.70
N ILE A 276 -9.40 -16.27 -15.53
CA ILE A 276 -10.50 -15.81 -14.68
C ILE A 276 -11.85 -16.31 -15.19
N LYS A 277 -12.08 -16.29 -16.52
CA LYS A 277 -13.34 -16.76 -17.11
C LYS A 277 -13.52 -18.26 -16.91
N ILE A 278 -12.47 -19.05 -17.14
CA ILE A 278 -12.50 -20.51 -16.96
C ILE A 278 -12.83 -20.83 -15.51
N SER A 279 -12.06 -20.27 -14.56
CA SER A 279 -12.32 -20.46 -13.12
C SER A 279 -13.72 -20.01 -12.71
N PHE A 280 -14.27 -18.93 -13.28
CA PHE A 280 -15.64 -18.50 -13.00
C PHE A 280 -16.70 -19.43 -13.59
N ARG A 281 -16.50 -19.96 -14.80
CA ARG A 281 -17.41 -20.93 -15.42
C ARG A 281 -17.45 -22.24 -14.64
N GLU A 282 -16.28 -22.74 -14.26
CA GLU A 282 -16.11 -24.01 -13.55
C GLU A 282 -16.40 -23.90 -12.04
N ARG A 283 -16.54 -22.67 -11.52
CA ARG A 283 -16.69 -22.38 -10.08
C ARG A 283 -15.48 -22.85 -9.26
N ASP A 284 -14.31 -22.99 -9.88
CA ASP A 284 -13.05 -23.22 -9.19
C ASP A 284 -12.44 -21.89 -8.71
N PHE A 285 -12.81 -21.50 -7.49
CA PHE A 285 -12.30 -20.29 -6.85
C PHE A 285 -10.94 -20.49 -6.16
N THR A 286 -10.49 -21.73 -5.97
CA THR A 286 -9.18 -22.01 -5.36
C THR A 286 -8.07 -21.52 -6.27
N HIS A 287 -8.22 -21.74 -7.58
CA HIS A 287 -7.29 -21.32 -8.61
C HIS A 287 -7.08 -19.80 -8.67
N ILE A 288 -8.08 -18.98 -8.36
CA ILE A 288 -7.94 -17.51 -8.31
C ILE A 288 -7.37 -17.04 -6.96
N GLY A 289 -7.55 -17.84 -5.90
CA GLY A 289 -7.11 -17.53 -4.54
C GLY A 289 -5.65 -17.87 -4.24
N GLN A 290 -5.06 -18.77 -5.02
CA GLN A 290 -3.68 -19.24 -4.84
C GLN A 290 -2.95 -19.30 -6.18
N ALA A 291 -1.69 -18.88 -6.18
CA ALA A 291 -0.82 -18.86 -7.33
C ALA A 291 0.37 -19.79 -7.08
N ASN A 292 0.46 -20.86 -7.86
CA ASN A 292 1.63 -21.74 -7.85
C ASN A 292 2.68 -21.19 -8.81
N VAL A 293 3.85 -20.89 -8.28
CA VAL A 293 4.99 -20.36 -9.03
C VAL A 293 6.15 -21.33 -8.87
N ILE A 294 6.76 -21.70 -9.99
CA ILE A 294 7.98 -22.51 -10.00
C ILE A 294 9.16 -21.54 -10.07
N SER A 295 10.08 -21.62 -9.12
CA SER A 295 11.29 -20.81 -9.13
C SER A 295 12.23 -21.23 -10.26
N TRP A 296 13.23 -20.39 -10.54
CA TRP A 296 14.33 -20.75 -11.45
C TRP A 296 15.14 -21.98 -10.98
N SER A 297 15.10 -22.29 -9.68
CA SER A 297 15.71 -23.49 -9.08
C SER A 297 14.83 -24.74 -9.18
N GLY A 298 13.62 -24.64 -9.75
CA GLY A 298 12.67 -25.75 -9.89
C GLY A 298 11.81 -26.00 -8.65
N GLU A 299 11.91 -25.17 -7.61
CA GLU A 299 11.11 -25.29 -6.39
C GLU A 299 9.73 -24.64 -6.59
N GLN A 300 8.67 -25.32 -6.16
CA GLN A 300 7.31 -24.80 -6.23
C GLN A 300 6.95 -24.00 -4.98
N TYR A 301 6.49 -22.76 -5.19
CA TYR A 301 6.01 -21.86 -4.15
C TYR A 301 4.54 -21.53 -4.40
N THR A 302 3.70 -21.74 -3.38
CA THR A 302 2.28 -21.33 -3.42
C THR A 302 2.12 -19.98 -2.74
N TYR A 303 1.73 -18.97 -3.51
CA TYR A 303 1.44 -17.63 -3.02
C TYR A 303 -0.06 -17.42 -2.89
N SER A 304 -0.53 -16.96 -1.73
CA SER A 304 -1.91 -16.51 -1.60
C SER A 304 -2.12 -15.20 -2.37
N VAL A 305 -3.14 -15.19 -3.22
CA VAL A 305 -3.51 -14.05 -4.05
C VAL A 305 -4.37 -13.10 -3.22
N ARG A 306 -4.04 -11.80 -3.26
CA ARG A 306 -4.61 -10.81 -2.35
C ARG A 306 -6.13 -10.67 -2.54
N ARG A 307 -6.86 -10.55 -1.42
CA ARG A 307 -8.30 -10.20 -1.38
C ARG A 307 -8.68 -9.00 -2.23
N SER A 308 -7.76 -8.05 -2.47
CA SER A 308 -8.03 -6.87 -3.31
C SER A 308 -8.20 -7.21 -4.79
N LEU A 309 -7.59 -8.31 -5.28
CA LEU A 309 -7.83 -8.79 -6.63
C LEU A 309 -9.28 -9.27 -6.75
N VAL A 310 -9.70 -10.14 -5.83
CA VAL A 310 -11.06 -10.67 -5.83
C VAL A 310 -12.08 -9.57 -5.56
N GLY A 311 -11.85 -8.68 -4.61
CA GLY A 311 -12.73 -7.53 -4.34
C GLY A 311 -12.83 -6.53 -5.50
N ARG A 312 -11.97 -6.63 -6.52
CA ARG A 312 -12.15 -5.91 -7.78
C ARG A 312 -13.09 -6.64 -8.72
N LEU A 313 -12.95 -7.96 -8.83
CA LEU A 313 -13.77 -8.79 -9.71
C LEU A 313 -15.19 -8.93 -9.13
N LEU A 314 -15.28 -9.33 -7.87
CA LEU A 314 -16.50 -9.57 -7.11
C LEU A 314 -16.54 -8.56 -5.95
N PRO A 315 -16.98 -7.32 -6.18
CA PRO A 315 -16.91 -6.25 -5.19
C PRO A 315 -18.01 -6.34 -4.12
N ARG A 316 -17.63 -6.25 -2.84
CA ARG A 316 -18.55 -5.95 -1.72
C ARG A 316 -18.61 -4.43 -1.47
N TYR A 317 -19.69 -4.01 -0.82
CA TYR A 317 -19.93 -2.63 -0.40
C TYR A 317 -20.44 -2.59 1.04
N SER A 318 -20.53 -1.41 1.64
CA SER A 318 -20.99 -1.26 3.02
C SER A 318 -22.37 -1.87 3.23
N PHE A 319 -22.49 -2.75 4.23
CA PHE A 319 -23.71 -3.52 4.58
C PHE A 319 -24.13 -4.62 3.61
N SER A 320 -23.37 -4.90 2.54
CA SER A 320 -23.77 -5.91 1.55
C SER A 320 -23.94 -7.33 2.12
N ALA A 321 -23.34 -7.63 3.28
CA ALA A 321 -23.48 -8.94 3.95
C ALA A 321 -24.78 -9.07 4.77
N CYS A 322 -25.44 -7.95 5.06
CA CYS A 322 -26.68 -7.87 5.84
C CYS A 322 -27.92 -7.64 4.94
N GLU A 323 -27.74 -7.66 3.62
CA GLU A 323 -28.80 -7.44 2.64
C GLU A 323 -29.17 -8.74 1.93
N ASP A 324 -30.42 -8.86 1.50
CA ASP A 324 -30.87 -10.01 0.72
C ASP A 324 -30.31 -9.98 -0.71
N ASP A 325 -30.21 -11.16 -1.33
CA ASP A 325 -29.66 -11.33 -2.68
C ASP A 325 -30.33 -10.44 -3.72
N ARG A 326 -31.64 -10.16 -3.60
CA ARG A 326 -32.36 -9.31 -4.56
C ARG A 326 -31.93 -7.85 -4.41
N ILE A 327 -31.81 -7.33 -3.19
CA ILE A 327 -31.30 -5.97 -2.95
C ILE A 327 -29.83 -5.86 -3.37
N VAL A 328 -29.01 -6.87 -3.08
CA VAL A 328 -27.61 -6.90 -3.50
C VAL A 328 -27.49 -6.87 -5.02
N PHE A 329 -28.27 -7.69 -5.73
CA PHE A 329 -28.29 -7.69 -7.18
C PHE A 329 -28.69 -6.32 -7.74
N ARG A 330 -29.77 -5.71 -7.23
CA ARG A 330 -30.22 -4.39 -7.67
C ARG A 330 -29.15 -3.32 -7.45
N LYS A 331 -28.46 -3.36 -6.31
CA LYS A 331 -27.38 -2.41 -6.00
C LYS A 331 -26.16 -2.62 -6.89
N LEU A 332 -25.71 -3.86 -7.07
CA LEU A 332 -24.57 -4.17 -7.94
C LEU A 332 -24.85 -3.86 -9.41
N THR A 333 -26.10 -3.90 -9.85
CA THR A 333 -26.50 -3.62 -11.25
C THR A 333 -26.95 -2.18 -11.50
N LEU A 334 -26.87 -1.27 -10.53
CA LEU A 334 -27.26 0.15 -10.71
C LEU A 334 -26.65 0.80 -11.94
N PHE A 335 -25.38 0.55 -12.26
CA PHE A 335 -24.73 1.14 -13.44
C PHE A 335 -25.14 0.51 -14.78
N ALA A 336 -25.93 -0.55 -14.78
CA ALA A 336 -26.57 -1.07 -15.99
C ALA A 336 -27.83 -0.26 -16.35
N ASP A 337 -28.39 0.47 -15.39
CA ASP A 337 -29.52 1.37 -15.60
C ASP A 337 -29.08 2.63 -16.36
N SER A 338 -29.84 2.97 -17.40
CA SER A 338 -29.52 4.09 -18.30
C SER A 338 -29.63 5.45 -17.62
N PHE A 339 -30.54 5.60 -16.65
CA PHE A 339 -30.68 6.83 -15.87
C PHE A 339 -29.45 7.03 -14.99
N VAL A 340 -29.04 6.01 -14.22
CA VAL A 340 -27.84 6.10 -13.36
C VAL A 340 -26.59 6.44 -14.18
N LYS A 341 -26.41 5.75 -15.31
CA LYS A 341 -25.26 5.98 -16.20
C LYS A 341 -25.24 7.40 -16.76
N SER A 342 -26.36 7.89 -17.28
CA SER A 342 -26.48 9.25 -17.82
C SER A 342 -26.21 10.33 -16.76
N ARG A 343 -26.72 10.15 -15.54
CA ARG A 343 -26.47 11.10 -14.44
C ARG A 343 -25.03 11.09 -13.98
N TYR A 344 -24.40 9.91 -13.90
CA TYR A 344 -22.98 9.82 -13.61
C TYR A 344 -22.12 10.55 -14.65
N GLU A 345 -22.40 10.36 -15.95
CA GLU A 345 -21.69 11.02 -17.04
C GLU A 345 -21.83 12.55 -16.98
N ARG A 346 -23.03 13.06 -16.65
CA ARG A 346 -23.27 14.49 -16.45
C ARG A 346 -22.56 15.07 -15.23
N LEU A 347 -22.60 14.36 -14.11
CA LEU A 347 -22.04 14.82 -12.82
C LEU A 347 -20.52 14.63 -12.72
N GLY A 348 -19.92 13.79 -13.56
CA GLY A 348 -18.49 13.59 -13.68
C GLY A 348 -17.81 12.79 -12.55
N SER A 349 -18.48 12.59 -11.41
CA SER A 349 -17.91 11.84 -10.29
C SER A 349 -18.93 11.01 -9.52
N VAL A 350 -18.45 9.91 -8.92
CA VAL A 350 -19.25 9.07 -8.03
C VAL A 350 -19.65 9.84 -6.77
N LEU A 351 -18.78 10.72 -6.27
CA LEU A 351 -19.06 11.55 -5.11
C LEU A 351 -20.21 12.52 -5.35
N ASN A 352 -20.26 13.15 -6.52
CA ASN A 352 -21.36 14.05 -6.88
C ASN A 352 -22.69 13.28 -6.98
N LEU A 353 -22.68 12.11 -7.64
CA LEU A 353 -23.88 11.26 -7.69
C LEU A 353 -24.34 10.82 -6.30
N ALA A 354 -23.40 10.40 -5.43
CA ALA A 354 -23.70 10.08 -4.04
C ALA A 354 -24.30 11.28 -3.28
N THR A 355 -23.80 12.49 -3.53
CA THR A 355 -24.31 13.72 -2.90
C THR A 355 -25.77 13.96 -3.26
N HIS A 356 -26.13 13.83 -4.54
CA HIS A 356 -27.53 13.96 -4.98
C HIS A 356 -28.44 12.89 -4.37
N ILE A 357 -28.00 11.62 -4.36
CA ILE A 357 -28.78 10.53 -3.75
C ILE A 357 -28.97 10.77 -2.24
N PHE A 358 -27.94 11.23 -1.55
CA PHE A 358 -28.02 11.54 -0.12
C PHE A 358 -28.93 12.74 0.16
N ASN A 359 -28.84 13.81 -0.63
CA ASN A 359 -29.72 14.97 -0.50
C ASN A 359 -31.18 14.61 -0.73
N ALA A 360 -31.47 13.73 -1.70
CA ALA A 360 -32.78 13.16 -1.93
C ALA A 360 -33.32 12.37 -0.74
N TRP A 361 -32.47 11.59 -0.09
CA TRP A 361 -32.86 10.86 1.11
C TRP A 361 -33.04 11.76 2.33
N TYR A 362 -32.10 12.69 2.58
CA TYR A 362 -32.04 13.47 3.81
C TYR A 362 -33.00 14.66 3.85
N PHE A 363 -33.06 15.43 2.75
CA PHE A 363 -33.90 16.63 2.67
C PHE A 363 -35.27 16.34 2.05
N ASN A 364 -35.50 15.11 1.57
CA ASN A 364 -36.65 14.77 0.74
C ASN A 364 -36.77 15.73 -0.48
N LYS A 365 -35.63 16.23 -0.97
CA LYS A 365 -35.49 17.17 -2.11
C LYS A 365 -34.82 16.43 -3.27
N ASP A 366 -35.39 16.51 -4.47
CA ASP A 366 -35.02 15.78 -5.70
C ASP A 366 -35.87 14.51 -5.91
N ASN A 367 -37.02 14.68 -6.57
CA ASN A 367 -37.90 13.58 -6.97
C ASN A 367 -37.22 12.57 -7.91
N GLU A 368 -36.20 12.98 -8.67
CA GLU A 368 -35.57 12.10 -9.66
C GLU A 368 -34.65 11.03 -9.06
N TYR A 369 -34.10 11.25 -7.86
CA TYR A 369 -33.22 10.29 -7.17
C TYR A 369 -33.94 9.49 -6.07
N ALA A 370 -35.23 9.72 -5.86
CA ALA A 370 -35.99 9.12 -4.75
C ALA A 370 -35.94 7.58 -4.71
N SER A 371 -35.99 6.92 -5.87
CA SER A 371 -35.89 5.45 -5.96
C SER A 371 -34.52 4.93 -5.52
N LEU A 372 -33.44 5.63 -5.90
CA LEU A 372 -32.07 5.30 -5.52
C LEU A 372 -31.82 5.61 -4.03
N ALA A 373 -32.34 6.74 -3.56
CA ALA A 373 -32.32 7.14 -2.15
C ALA A 373 -33.00 6.08 -1.27
N SER A 374 -34.18 5.60 -1.67
CA SER A 374 -34.89 4.53 -0.98
C SER A 374 -34.09 3.22 -0.98
N LEU A 375 -33.53 2.80 -2.12
CA LEU A 375 -32.72 1.59 -2.22
C LEU A 375 -31.46 1.67 -1.34
N CYS A 376 -30.82 2.84 -1.27
CA CYS A 376 -29.58 3.10 -0.54
C CYS A 376 -29.80 3.70 0.85
N ALA A 377 -31.03 3.66 1.39
CA ALA A 377 -31.36 4.25 2.69
C ALA A 377 -30.46 3.76 3.84
N PRO A 378 -30.10 2.47 3.96
CA PRO A 378 -29.17 2.02 5.01
C PRO A 378 -27.79 2.68 4.90
N GLN A 379 -27.30 2.87 3.67
CA GLN A 379 -26.02 3.54 3.45
C GLN A 379 -26.12 5.04 3.70
N CYS A 380 -27.25 5.68 3.38
CA CYS A 380 -27.47 7.09 3.69
C CYS A 380 -27.50 7.31 5.21
N LEU A 381 -28.20 6.46 5.95
CA LEU A 381 -28.19 6.47 7.41
C LEU A 381 -26.77 6.29 7.96
N ALA A 382 -26.00 5.34 7.42
CA ALA A 382 -24.62 5.13 7.83
C ALA A 382 -23.70 6.34 7.57
N CYS A 383 -24.01 7.18 6.58
CA CYS A 383 -23.25 8.42 6.35
C CYS A 383 -23.41 9.43 7.49
N LEU A 384 -24.52 9.39 8.24
CA LEU A 384 -24.75 10.26 9.41
C LEU A 384 -23.96 9.82 10.65
N HIS A 385 -23.56 8.54 10.70
CA HIS A 385 -22.92 7.93 11.86
C HIS A 385 -21.48 7.51 11.62
N SER A 386 -20.90 7.80 10.44
CA SER A 386 -19.52 7.43 10.14
C SER A 386 -18.54 8.54 10.50
N ASP A 387 -17.49 8.20 11.25
CA ASP A 387 -16.32 9.08 11.49
C ASP A 387 -15.41 9.21 10.24
N LEU A 388 -15.77 8.57 9.12
CA LEU A 388 -15.07 8.61 7.85
C LEU A 388 -15.55 9.78 6.98
N ASN A 389 -14.80 10.10 5.91
CA ASN A 389 -15.21 11.09 4.89
C ASN A 389 -16.70 10.99 4.56
N LEU A 390 -17.39 12.14 4.62
CA LEU A 390 -18.81 12.30 4.32
C LEU A 390 -19.17 11.53 3.03
N LEU A 391 -20.19 10.68 3.09
CA LEU A 391 -20.71 9.85 1.98
C LEU A 391 -19.92 8.58 1.60
N SER A 392 -18.89 8.19 2.36
CA SER A 392 -18.12 6.95 2.15
C SER A 392 -19.00 5.69 1.94
N PRO A 393 -19.98 5.38 2.81
CA PRO A 393 -20.85 4.21 2.65
C PRO A 393 -21.59 4.19 1.32
N LEU A 394 -22.12 5.34 0.88
CA LEU A 394 -22.88 5.44 -0.36
C LEU A 394 -21.97 5.34 -1.60
N CYS A 395 -20.81 5.99 -1.56
CA CYS A 395 -19.80 5.86 -2.60
C CYS A 395 -19.37 4.40 -2.79
N SER A 396 -19.29 3.61 -1.71
CA SER A 396 -18.92 2.20 -1.78
C SER A 396 -19.87 1.38 -2.66
N VAL A 397 -21.19 1.64 -2.59
CA VAL A 397 -22.22 0.98 -3.40
C VAL A 397 -22.04 1.32 -4.88
N LEU A 398 -21.90 2.62 -5.17
CA LEU A 398 -21.77 3.10 -6.55
C LEU A 398 -20.47 2.60 -7.20
N TYR A 399 -19.35 2.58 -6.45
CA TYR A 399 -18.10 2.01 -6.95
C TYR A 399 -18.19 0.49 -7.14
N ALA A 400 -18.84 -0.24 -6.23
CA ALA A 400 -19.06 -1.67 -6.37
C ALA A 400 -19.92 -1.97 -7.61
N SER A 401 -21.01 -1.23 -7.82
CA SER A 401 -21.86 -1.40 -8.99
C SER A 401 -21.14 -1.14 -10.30
N LYS A 402 -20.47 0.02 -10.40
CA LYS A 402 -19.69 0.38 -11.59
C LYS A 402 -18.65 -0.71 -11.93
N ARG A 403 -17.97 -1.25 -10.92
CA ARG A 403 -17.00 -2.33 -11.10
C ARG A 403 -17.65 -3.65 -11.49
N PHE A 404 -18.76 -4.02 -10.86
CA PHE A 404 -19.48 -5.26 -11.12
C PHE A 404 -19.95 -5.31 -12.58
N VAL A 405 -20.66 -4.26 -13.03
CA VAL A 405 -21.15 -4.15 -14.41
C VAL A 405 -20.00 -4.14 -15.42
N SER A 406 -18.97 -3.31 -15.18
CA SER A 406 -17.82 -3.24 -16.08
C SER A 406 -17.01 -4.53 -16.14
N THR A 407 -16.95 -5.29 -15.04
CA THR A 407 -16.21 -6.56 -15.02
C THR A 407 -17.03 -7.67 -15.68
N ALA A 408 -18.34 -7.73 -15.44
CA ALA A 408 -19.23 -8.67 -16.12
C ALA A 408 -19.12 -8.52 -17.64
N ASP A 409 -19.23 -7.27 -18.13
CA ASP A 409 -19.07 -6.94 -19.55
C ASP A 409 -17.68 -7.30 -20.08
N SER A 410 -16.61 -6.89 -19.37
CA SER A 410 -15.24 -7.21 -19.79
C SER A 410 -14.93 -8.71 -19.82
N LEU A 411 -15.62 -9.53 -19.03
CA LEU A 411 -15.46 -10.98 -19.00
C LEU A 411 -16.47 -11.69 -19.92
N GLY A 412 -17.45 -10.98 -20.47
CA GLY A 412 -18.47 -11.53 -21.35
C GLY A 412 -19.53 -12.37 -20.62
N PHE A 413 -19.87 -12.02 -19.38
CA PHE A 413 -20.94 -12.65 -18.62
C PHE A 413 -22.19 -11.77 -18.60
N GLY A 414 -23.38 -12.40 -18.71
CA GLY A 414 -24.64 -11.73 -18.39
C GLY A 414 -24.69 -11.36 -16.90
N LEU A 415 -25.41 -10.28 -16.55
CA LEU A 415 -25.44 -9.78 -15.17
C LEU A 415 -26.00 -10.82 -14.18
N CYS A 416 -27.01 -11.59 -14.58
CA CYS A 416 -27.58 -12.66 -13.76
C CYS A 416 -26.56 -13.78 -13.52
N ASP A 417 -25.95 -14.31 -14.58
CA ASP A 417 -24.92 -15.36 -14.49
C ASP A 417 -23.73 -14.90 -13.64
N TYR A 418 -23.34 -13.63 -13.80
CA TYR A 418 -22.26 -13.02 -13.04
C TYR A 418 -22.61 -12.85 -11.56
N PHE A 419 -23.88 -12.56 -11.25
CA PHE A 419 -24.36 -12.52 -9.88
C PHE A 419 -24.43 -13.90 -9.25
N ASP A 420 -24.74 -14.94 -10.02
CA ASP A 420 -24.65 -16.31 -9.55
C ASP A 420 -23.21 -16.71 -9.24
N ILE A 421 -22.23 -16.32 -10.07
CA ILE A 421 -20.79 -16.45 -9.76
C ILE A 421 -20.46 -15.74 -8.44
N TYR A 422 -20.91 -14.49 -8.28
CA TYR A 422 -20.69 -13.68 -7.08
C TYR A 422 -21.21 -14.39 -5.81
N LYS A 423 -22.43 -14.93 -5.85
CA LYS A 423 -23.01 -15.68 -4.73
C LYS A 423 -22.23 -16.96 -4.45
N SER A 424 -21.93 -17.75 -5.49
CA SER A 424 -21.16 -18.99 -5.36
C SER A 424 -19.81 -18.73 -4.70
N TYR A 425 -19.11 -17.66 -5.11
CA TYR A 425 -17.82 -17.29 -4.54
C TYR A 425 -17.91 -17.00 -3.04
N TYR A 426 -18.89 -16.19 -2.61
CA TYR A 426 -18.98 -15.83 -1.19
C TYR A 426 -19.45 -16.97 -0.31
N ARG A 427 -20.35 -17.84 -0.81
CA ARG A 427 -20.69 -19.08 -0.12
C ARG A 427 -19.48 -20.00 0.03
N TRP A 428 -18.70 -20.17 -1.05
CA TRP A 428 -17.45 -20.93 -1.01
C TRP A 428 -16.44 -20.32 -0.04
N LEU A 429 -16.27 -19.00 -0.04
CA LEU A 429 -15.33 -18.30 0.84
C LEU A 429 -15.69 -18.47 2.31
N ASP A 430 -16.97 -18.34 2.66
CA ASP A 430 -17.44 -18.50 4.02
C ASP A 430 -17.31 -19.97 4.46
N TYR A 431 -17.66 -20.92 3.60
CA TYR A 431 -17.47 -22.36 3.85
C TYR A 431 -15.99 -22.72 4.03
N SER A 432 -15.11 -22.32 3.12
CA SER A 432 -13.68 -22.59 3.18
C SER A 432 -13.06 -22.05 4.48
N ARG A 433 -13.46 -20.85 4.91
CA ARG A 433 -12.98 -20.30 6.19
C ARG A 433 -13.46 -21.08 7.41
N LEU A 434 -14.70 -21.58 7.37
CA LEU A 434 -15.23 -22.43 8.43
C LEU A 434 -14.48 -23.76 8.50
N THR A 435 -14.21 -24.38 7.35
CA THR A 435 -13.39 -25.59 7.27
C THR A 435 -11.98 -25.35 7.79
N ASP A 436 -11.30 -24.30 7.33
CA ASP A 436 -9.95 -23.95 7.78
C ASP A 436 -9.91 -23.72 9.31
N ASN A 437 -10.90 -22.99 9.84
CA ASN A 437 -10.99 -22.73 11.28
C ASN A 437 -11.25 -24.02 12.07
N LEU A 438 -12.17 -24.87 11.62
CA LEU A 438 -12.43 -26.16 12.25
C LEU A 438 -11.18 -27.04 12.29
N SER A 439 -10.46 -27.13 11.17
CA SER A 439 -9.21 -27.89 11.10
C SER A 439 -8.14 -27.32 12.05
N LEU A 440 -8.05 -25.99 12.21
CA LEU A 440 -7.12 -25.39 13.18
C LEU A 440 -7.52 -25.71 14.64
N CYS A 441 -8.82 -25.68 14.96
CA CYS A 441 -9.32 -26.08 16.27
C CYS A 441 -9.08 -27.57 16.57
N GLU A 442 -9.14 -28.45 15.56
CA GLU A 442 -8.84 -29.88 15.72
C GLU A 442 -7.34 -30.15 15.89
N LEU A 443 -6.48 -29.34 15.25
CA LEU A 443 -5.03 -29.49 15.29
C LEU A 443 -4.39 -28.94 16.58
N ASP A 444 -5.01 -27.94 17.21
CA ASP A 444 -4.45 -27.26 18.37
C ASP A 444 -5.53 -26.90 19.41
N SER A 445 -5.48 -27.57 20.56
CA SER A 445 -6.38 -27.33 21.69
C SER A 445 -6.27 -25.92 22.27
N HIS A 446 -5.09 -25.28 22.20
CA HIS A 446 -4.90 -23.91 22.68
C HIS A 446 -5.55 -22.91 21.74
N PHE A 447 -5.45 -23.13 20.43
CA PHE A 447 -6.17 -22.35 19.42
C PHE A 447 -7.68 -22.48 19.61
N ALA A 448 -8.18 -23.70 19.83
CA ALA A 448 -9.59 -23.96 20.08
C ALA A 448 -10.09 -23.22 21.33
N SER A 449 -9.37 -23.32 22.46
CA SER A 449 -9.73 -22.59 23.70
C SER A 449 -9.79 -21.08 23.43
N ALA A 450 -8.73 -20.51 22.85
CA ALA A 450 -8.69 -19.07 22.56
C ALA A 450 -9.81 -18.61 21.61
N TYR A 451 -10.18 -19.44 20.64
CA TYR A 451 -11.31 -19.17 19.75
C TYR A 451 -12.64 -19.10 20.51
N TYR A 452 -12.97 -20.13 21.30
CA TYR A 452 -14.22 -20.19 22.05
C TYR A 452 -14.28 -19.16 23.19
N ASP A 453 -13.15 -18.91 23.87
CA ASP A 453 -13.05 -17.84 24.87
C ASP A 453 -13.35 -16.48 24.24
N SER A 454 -12.85 -16.24 23.02
CA SER A 454 -13.15 -15.01 22.26
C SER A 454 -14.61 -14.88 21.84
N ILE A 455 -15.42 -15.93 21.93
CA ILE A 455 -16.87 -15.90 21.66
C ILE A 455 -17.67 -15.64 22.95
N ILE A 456 -17.14 -16.01 24.11
CA ILE A 456 -17.85 -16.01 25.40
C ILE A 456 -17.57 -14.72 26.20
N ASP A 457 -16.32 -14.28 26.29
CA ASP A 457 -15.92 -13.05 26.97
C ASP A 457 -14.96 -12.23 26.08
N PHE A 458 -15.53 -11.24 25.40
CA PHE A 458 -14.85 -10.51 24.32
C PHE A 458 -13.80 -9.50 24.80
N ASP A 459 -13.82 -9.14 26.08
CA ASP A 459 -12.91 -8.15 26.67
C ASP A 459 -11.62 -8.76 27.25
N THR A 460 -11.58 -10.10 27.38
CA THR A 460 -10.47 -10.84 28.00
C THR A 460 -9.74 -11.72 26.99
N PHE A 461 -9.24 -11.13 25.89
CA PHE A 461 -8.19 -11.81 25.12
C PHE A 461 -6.95 -11.95 26.00
N SER A 462 -6.76 -13.13 26.59
CA SER A 462 -5.67 -13.36 27.53
C SER A 462 -4.35 -13.43 26.74
N ALA A 463 -3.64 -12.30 26.69
CA ALA A 463 -2.28 -12.20 26.15
C ALA A 463 -1.23 -12.99 26.98
N THR A 464 -1.69 -13.89 27.85
CA THR A 464 -0.94 -14.65 28.86
C THR A 464 -0.66 -16.09 28.44
N SER A 465 -1.18 -16.55 27.29
CA SER A 465 -0.84 -17.90 26.79
C SER A 465 0.64 -17.98 26.38
N ILE A 466 1.31 -19.06 26.80
CA ILE A 466 2.75 -19.24 26.57
C ILE A 466 3.09 -19.29 25.07
N ASP A 467 2.17 -19.80 24.25
CA ASP A 467 2.31 -19.87 22.79
C ASP A 467 2.26 -18.49 22.15
N PHE A 468 1.41 -17.58 22.64
CA PHE A 468 1.40 -16.19 22.18
C PHE A 468 2.71 -15.48 22.55
N ILE A 469 3.24 -15.73 23.75
CA ILE A 469 4.53 -15.16 24.18
C ILE A 469 5.66 -15.65 23.27
N ASN A 470 5.77 -16.97 23.06
CA ASN A 470 6.80 -17.58 22.21
C ASN A 470 6.71 -17.09 20.75
N TRP A 471 5.49 -17.08 20.20
CA TRP A 471 5.23 -16.53 18.86
C TRP A 471 5.60 -15.05 18.79
N SER A 472 5.23 -14.24 19.79
CA SER A 472 5.52 -12.80 19.80
C SER A 472 7.01 -12.51 19.85
N ILE A 473 7.80 -13.30 20.60
CA ILE A 473 9.26 -13.21 20.67
C ILE A 473 9.86 -13.57 19.30
N SER A 474 9.42 -14.67 18.69
CA SER A 474 9.86 -15.08 17.35
C SER A 474 9.59 -14.00 16.30
N VAL A 475 8.38 -13.42 16.30
CA VAL A 475 8.00 -12.35 15.37
C VAL A 475 8.79 -11.07 15.63
N LYS A 476 9.01 -10.68 16.90
CA LYS A 476 9.88 -9.53 17.24
C LYS A 476 11.30 -9.74 16.72
N ASN A 477 11.90 -10.90 16.97
CA ASN A 477 13.24 -11.23 16.49
C ASN A 477 13.33 -11.18 14.96
N LYS A 478 12.32 -11.74 14.27
CA LYS A 478 12.21 -11.72 12.81
C LYS A 478 12.01 -10.32 12.25
N PHE A 479 11.18 -9.51 12.88
CA PHE A 479 10.98 -8.11 12.51
C PHE A 479 12.30 -7.33 12.65
N LEU A 480 12.96 -7.47 13.79
CA LEU A 480 14.20 -6.80 14.11
C LEU A 480 15.38 -7.22 13.21
N SER A 481 15.48 -8.49 12.81
CA SER A 481 16.53 -8.96 11.87
C SER A 481 16.30 -8.47 10.44
N ARG A 482 15.07 -8.09 10.10
CA ARG A 482 14.66 -7.62 8.77
C ARG A 482 14.61 -6.10 8.65
N ILE A 483 14.95 -5.37 9.72
CA ILE A 483 15.22 -3.93 9.64
C ILE A 483 16.55 -3.75 8.92
N LYS A 484 16.49 -3.11 7.75
CA LYS A 484 17.69 -2.88 6.95
C LYS A 484 18.65 -1.94 7.66
N HIS A 485 19.95 -2.24 7.57
CA HIS A 485 21.02 -1.45 8.19
C HIS A 485 20.85 -1.23 9.71
N ARG A 486 20.14 -2.14 10.41
CA ARG A 486 19.93 -2.04 11.84
C ARG A 486 21.23 -1.85 12.62
N GLN A 487 22.31 -2.57 12.31
CA GLN A 487 23.60 -2.38 13.00
C GLN A 487 24.19 -0.97 12.82
N ILE A 488 23.85 -0.28 11.73
CA ILE A 488 24.25 1.11 11.50
C ILE A 488 23.33 2.03 12.30
N ALA A 489 22.00 1.80 12.26
CA ALA A 489 21.03 2.54 13.06
C ALA A 489 21.25 2.40 14.58
N ASP A 490 21.52 1.19 15.07
CA ASP A 490 21.71 0.88 16.49
C ASP A 490 23.08 1.38 17.01
N ARG A 491 24.10 1.61 16.15
CA ARG A 491 25.38 2.24 16.56
C ARG A 491 25.17 3.63 17.17
N TYR A 492 24.04 4.27 16.90
CA TYR A 492 23.71 5.59 17.42
C TYR A 492 23.15 5.57 18.85
N LYS A 493 22.86 4.38 19.43
CA LYS A 493 22.46 4.25 20.85
C LYS A 493 23.58 4.52 21.84
N PHE A 494 24.84 4.42 21.42
CA PHE A 494 26.00 4.40 22.33
C PHE A 494 26.99 5.55 22.13
N ASN A 495 26.71 6.47 21.19
CA ASN A 495 27.56 7.64 20.89
C ASN A 495 26.79 8.98 20.95
N ILE A 496 25.64 9.01 21.65
CA ILE A 496 24.88 10.24 21.96
C ILE A 496 24.84 10.40 23.48
#